data_AF-A0AAX1DKT1-F1
#
_entry.id   AF-A0AAX1DKT1-F1
#
_cell.length_a   1.000
_cell.length_b   1.000
_cell.length_c   1.000
_cell.angle_alpha   90.00
_cell.angle_beta   90.00
_cell.angle_gamma   90.00
#
_symmetry.space_group_name_H-M   'P 1'
#
loop_
_entity.id
_entity.type
_entity.pdbx_description
1 polymer ?
#
loop_
_entity_poly.entity_id
_entity_poly.type
_entity_poly.pdbx_seq_one_letter_code
_entity_poly.pdbx_strand_id
1 'polypeptide(L)' 'MTKIEFIEKNIITELTRLGYDQTAVNIGAREAVSYFRRASTTSKNGKIFEDCLFHAKLFAKKHASNKK' A
#
# COMPACT_ATOMS: atom_id res chain seq x y z
N MET A 1 -1.02 -0.71 18.02
CA MET A 1 -0.82 -0.70 16.56
C MET A 1 0.51 -1.33 16.25
N THR A 2 0.51 -2.45 15.53
CA THR A 2 1.76 -3.01 14.98
C THR A 2 2.26 -2.16 13.81
N LYS A 3 3.54 -2.30 13.43
CA LYS A 3 4.09 -1.62 12.24
C LYS A 3 3.30 -1.96 10.97
N ILE A 4 2.75 -3.17 10.90
CA ILE A 4 1.90 -3.64 9.80
C ILE A 4 0.59 -2.85 9.75
N GLU A 5 -0.12 -2.73 10.88
CA GLU A 5 -1.35 -1.94 10.94
C GLU A 5 -1.11 -0.46 10.63
N PHE A 6 0.05 0.07 11.05
CA PHE A 6 0.43 1.44 10.70
C PHE A 6 0.57 1.61 9.19
N ILE A 7 1.28 0.69 8.51
CA ILE A 7 1.41 0.71 7.04
C ILE A 7 0.04 0.60 6.40
N GLU A 8 -0.76 -0.39 6.79
CA GLU A 8 -2.08 -0.63 6.20
C GLU A 8 -2.99 0.60 6.31
N LYS A 9 -3.13 1.19 7.51
CA LYS A 9 -3.98 2.36 7.73
C LYS A 9 -3.52 3.57 6.93
N ASN A 10 -2.22 3.88 6.93
CA ASN A 10 -1.70 5.03 6.20
C ASN A 10 -1.87 4.87 4.69
N ILE A 11 -1.65 3.67 4.16
CA ILE A 11 -1.85 3.36 2.73
C ILE A 11 -3.33 3.52 2.37
N ILE A 12 -4.25 2.99 3.18
CA ILE A 12 -5.69 3.13 2.98
C ILE A 12 -6.09 4.61 2.96
N THR A 13 -5.64 5.38 3.94
CA THR A 13 -5.92 6.82 4.03
C THR A 13 -5.41 7.57 2.80
N GLU A 14 -4.17 7.31 2.36
CA GLU A 14 -3.59 7.98 1.20
C GLU A 14 -4.30 7.58 -0.11
N LEU A 15 -4.56 6.29 -0.33
CA LEU A 15 -5.26 5.83 -1.53
C LEU A 15 -6.72 6.33 -1.57
N THR A 16 -7.40 6.38 -0.42
CA THR A 16 -8.74 6.96 -0.32
C THR A 16 -8.71 8.47 -0.63
N ARG A 17 -7.72 9.20 -0.11
CA ARG A 17 -7.52 10.63 -0.40
C ARG A 17 -7.23 10.88 -1.88
N LEU A 18 -6.59 9.94 -2.57
CA LEU A 18 -6.34 9.99 -4.01
C LEU A 18 -7.57 9.65 -4.87
N GLY A 19 -8.69 9.27 -4.25
CA GLY A 19 -9.94 8.97 -4.95
C GLY A 19 -9.98 7.58 -5.61
N TYR A 20 -9.12 6.65 -5.17
CA TYR A 20 -9.19 5.27 -5.64
C TYR A 20 -10.44 4.56 -5.08
N ASP A 21 -10.98 3.63 -5.88
CA ASP A 21 -12.11 2.79 -5.48
C ASP A 21 -11.75 1.89 -4.28
N GLN A 22 -12.73 1.56 -3.43
CA GLN A 22 -12.51 0.70 -2.27
C GLN A 22 -11.86 -0.64 -2.62
N THR A 23 -12.14 -1.21 -3.79
CA THR A 23 -11.46 -2.43 -4.26
C THR A 23 -9.97 -2.18 -4.50
N ALA A 24 -9.63 -1.10 -5.19
CA ALA A 24 -8.24 -0.72 -5.47
C ALA A 24 -7.46 -0.35 -4.19
N VAL A 25 -8.13 0.34 -3.25
CA VAL A 25 -7.58 0.68 -1.93
C VAL A 25 -7.24 -0.58 -1.13
N ASN A 26 -8.17 -1.53 -1.03
CA ASN A 26 -7.96 -2.78 -0.29
C ASN A 26 -6.85 -3.64 -0.90
N ILE A 27 -6.79 -3.74 -2.24
CA ILE A 27 -5.74 -4.50 -2.93
C ILE A 27 -4.37 -3.83 -2.69
N GLY A 28 -4.29 -2.50 -2.85
CA GLY A 28 -3.06 -1.74 -2.61
C GLY A 28 -2.55 -1.87 -1.17
N ALA A 29 -3.45 -1.83 -0.18
CA ALA A 29 -3.11 -2.00 1.23
C ALA A 29 -2.57 -3.40 1.54
N ARG A 30 -3.21 -4.47 1.03
CA ARG A 30 -2.75 -5.85 1.22
C ARG A 30 -1.38 -6.09 0.60
N GLU A 31 -1.13 -5.52 -0.58
CA GLU A 31 0.17 -5.64 -1.24
C GLU A 31 1.27 -4.88 -0.49
N ALA A 32 0.99 -3.66 0.00
CA ALA A 32 1.90 -2.91 0.86
C ALA A 32 2.29 -3.68 2.13
N VAL A 33 1.33 -4.31 2.80
CA VAL A 33 1.59 -5.15 3.98
C VAL A 33 2.44 -6.37 3.64
N SER A 34 2.15 -7.03 2.51
CA SER A 34 2.91 -8.17 2.01
C SER A 34 4.36 -7.77 1.68
N TYR A 35 4.55 -6.62 1.03
CA TYR A 35 5.87 -6.06 0.76
C TYR A 35 6.58 -5.70 2.07
N PHE A 36 5.92 -5.00 2.99
CA PHE A 36 6.48 -4.63 4.29
C PHE A 36 6.98 -5.85 5.07
N ARG A 37 6.22 -6.94 5.10
CA ARG A 37 6.65 -8.19 5.75
C ARG A 37 7.92 -8.79 5.12
N ARG A 38 8.02 -8.75 3.79
CA ARG A 38 9.19 -9.24 3.03
C ARG A 38 10.39 -8.31 3.14
N ALA A 39 10.17 -7.01 3.12
CA ALA A 39 11.21 -5.99 3.15
C ALA A 39 11.69 -5.70 4.58
N SER A 40 10.88 -5.95 5.62
CA SER A 40 11.28 -5.74 7.02
C SER A 40 12.45 -6.64 7.45
N THR A 41 12.76 -7.70 6.70
CA THR A 41 13.93 -8.57 6.93
C THR A 41 15.18 -8.09 6.18
N THR A 42 15.02 -7.24 5.16
CA THR A 42 16.09 -6.84 4.23
C THR A 42 16.45 -5.36 4.31
N SER A 43 15.51 -4.50 4.70
CA SER A 43 15.67 -3.06 4.54
C SER A 43 16.52 -2.46 5.65
N LYS A 44 17.80 -2.21 5.34
CA LYS A 44 18.78 -1.51 6.19
C LYS A 44 18.62 0.01 6.17
N ASN A 45 17.74 0.54 5.31
CA ASN A 45 17.54 1.97 5.12
C ASN A 45 16.06 2.30 5.34
N GLY A 46 15.75 3.18 6.30
CA GLY A 46 14.42 3.44 6.88
C GLY A 46 13.31 3.98 5.97
N LYS A 47 13.35 3.73 4.66
CA LYS A 47 12.38 4.20 3.64
C LYS A 47 11.33 3.17 3.24
N ILE A 48 11.15 2.12 4.05
CA ILE A 48 10.24 1.00 3.71
C ILE A 48 8.78 1.46 3.50
N PHE A 49 8.36 2.54 4.18
CA PHE A 49 7.03 3.11 4.01
C PHE A 49 6.84 3.72 2.61
N GLU A 50 7.84 4.47 2.12
CA GLU A 50 7.78 5.10 0.80
C GLU A 50 7.68 4.04 -0.31
N ASP A 51 8.46 2.95 -0.20
CA ASP A 51 8.38 1.79 -1.08
C ASP A 51 7.00 1.11 -1.03
N CYS A 52 6.47 0.88 0.17
CA CYS A 52 5.14 0.31 0.34
C CYS A 52 4.07 1.18 -0.32
N LEU A 53 4.18 2.50 -0.15
CA LEU A 53 3.24 3.46 -0.73
C LEU A 53 3.33 3.53 -2.25
N PHE A 54 4.54 3.48 -2.79
CA PHE A 54 4.77 3.41 -4.23
C PHE A 54 4.14 2.16 -4.84
N HIS A 55 4.39 0.99 -4.26
CA HIS A 55 3.79 -0.28 -4.68
C HIS A 55 2.25 -0.25 -4.58
N ALA A 56 1.71 0.25 -3.47
CA ALA A 56 0.26 0.36 -3.29
C ALA A 56 -0.40 1.23 -4.36
N LYS A 57 0.19 2.39 -4.70
CA LYS A 57 -0.30 3.28 -5.76
C LYS A 57 -0.26 2.63 -7.14
N LEU A 58 0.81 1.89 -7.46
CA LEU A 58 0.91 1.14 -8.72
C LEU A 58 -0.21 0.11 -8.86
N PHE A 59 -0.46 -0.67 -7.80
CA PHE A 59 -1.55 -1.65 -7.79
C PHE A 59 -2.91 -0.98 -7.84
N ALA A 60 -3.15 0.06 -7.04
CA ALA A 60 -4.39 0.80 -7.05
C ALA A 60 -4.71 1.38 -8.44
N LYS A 61 -3.69 1.95 -9.12
CA LYS A 61 -3.82 2.44 -10.51
C LYS A 61 -4.16 1.34 -11.50
N LYS A 62 -3.51 0.16 -11.39
CA LYS A 62 -3.77 -1.00 -12.26
C LYS A 62 -5.18 -1.57 -12.07
N HIS A 63 -5.70 -1.55 -10.84
CA HIS A 63 -7.02 -2.10 -10.53
C HIS A 63 -8.16 -1.07 -10.68
N ALA A 64 -7.87 0.23 -10.60
CA ALA A 64 -8.85 1.28 -10.85
C ALA A 64 -9.25 1.40 -12.34
N SER A 65 -8.39 0.98 -13.27
CA SER A 65 -8.69 1.05 -14.72
C SER A 65 -9.63 -0.04 -15.23
N ASN A 66 -10.08 -0.97 -14.37
CA ASN A 66 -10.91 -2.10 -14.78
C ASN A 66 -12.43 -1.89 -14.60
N LYS A 67 -12.87 -0.66 -14.31
CA LYS A 67 -14.27 -0.26 -14.53
C LYS A 67 -14.38 0.31 -15.95
N LYS A 68 -14.62 -0.55 -16.93
CA LYS A 68 -15.12 -0.16 -18.24
C LYS A 68 -16.38 -0.96 -18.55
#